data_AF-A0A7S2LYC8-F1
#
_entry.id   AF-A0A7S2LYC8-F1
#
_cell.length_a   1.000
_cell.length_b   1.000
_cell.length_c   1.000
_cell.angle_alpha   90.00
_cell.angle_beta   90.00
_cell.angle_gamma   90.00
#
_symmetry.space_group_name_H-M   'P 1'
#
loop_
_entity.id
_entity.type
_entity.pdbx_description
1 polymer ?
#
loop_
_entity_poly.entity_id
_entity_poly.type
_entity_poly.pdbx_seq_one_letter_code
_entity_poly.pdbx_strand_id
1 'polypeptide(L)'
;FVLTNEAGDRCYGAALHLWEDHPSGAVRVQKALAVIGTQPLWGAFHAFLCALCRSAYSAGKAKERLVVNFVAETPLPPPGSTVSLYLPPAGTPLVMRRPAPNQLPLMDIPVRRIFEQLQPENVVLLVEALLLERRVIMHSHCFALLSAVGETLLGLLWPLRPAAVYVPLLPNALVDFCGAPMPFVLGIDSDMVRRAESMCEPHTLFVDID
;
A
#
# COMPACT_ATOMS: atom_id res chain seq x y z
N PHE A 1 0.48 -2.20 -1.47
CA PHE A 1 -0.48 -2.73 -0.49
C PHE A 1 -0.02 -2.38 0.92
N VAL A 2 -0.92 -2.45 1.90
CA VAL A 2 -0.62 -2.30 3.33
C VAL A 2 -1.24 -3.47 4.07
N LEU A 3 -0.51 -3.98 5.06
CA LEU A 3 -0.94 -5.02 5.98
C LEU A 3 -0.97 -4.43 7.38
N THR A 4 -1.83 -4.97 8.24
CA THR A 4 -1.87 -4.64 9.66
C THR A 4 -1.43 -5.87 10.43
N ASN A 5 -0.42 -5.73 11.30
CA ASN A 5 0.09 -6.85 12.10
C ASN A 5 -0.77 -7.09 13.35
N GLU A 6 -0.43 -8.14 14.12
CA GLU A 6 -1.15 -8.49 15.36
C GLU A 6 -1.11 -7.39 16.44
N ALA A 7 -0.10 -6.52 16.42
CA ALA A 7 0.01 -5.38 17.33
C ALA A 7 -0.80 -4.15 16.86
N GLY A 8 -1.44 -4.22 15.69
CA GLY A 8 -2.15 -3.09 15.08
C GLY A 8 -1.24 -2.13 14.30
N ASP A 9 0.06 -2.43 14.18
CA ASP A 9 0.98 -1.61 13.40
C ASP A 9 0.84 -1.87 11.90
N ARG A 10 1.02 -0.81 11.11
CA ARG A 10 1.00 -0.88 9.65
C ARG A 10 2.34 -1.36 9.10
N CYS A 11 2.26 -2.33 8.19
CA CYS A 11 3.35 -2.82 7.38
C CYS A 11 3.07 -2.48 5.92
N TYR A 12 4.03 -1.87 5.25
CA TYR A 12 3.88 -1.35 3.90
C TYR A 12 4.56 -2.28 2.92
N GLY A 13 3.87 -2.61 1.83
CA GLY A 13 4.38 -3.52 0.82
C GLY A 13 4.20 -3.02 -0.60
N ALA A 14 5.15 -3.37 -1.46
CA ALA A 14 5.00 -3.29 -2.91
C ALA A 14 5.06 -4.69 -3.49
N ALA A 15 4.33 -4.92 -4.58
CA ALA A 15 4.39 -6.15 -5.35
C ALA A 15 4.56 -5.84 -6.84
N LEU A 16 5.29 -6.70 -7.53
CA LEU A 16 5.35 -6.77 -8.99
C LEU A 16 4.81 -8.12 -9.44
N HIS A 17 3.86 -8.10 -10.36
CA HIS A 17 3.39 -9.30 -11.04
C HIS A 17 4.26 -9.56 -12.27
N LEU A 18 4.64 -10.82 -12.44
CA LEU A 18 5.47 -11.32 -13.53
C LEU A 18 4.78 -12.52 -14.17
N TRP A 19 5.07 -12.72 -15.45
CA TRP A 19 4.67 -13.90 -16.20
C TRP A 19 5.93 -14.67 -16.57
N GLU A 20 6.03 -15.90 -16.12
CA GLU A 20 7.11 -16.81 -16.48
C GLU A 20 6.58 -17.96 -17.31
N ASP A 21 7.36 -18.42 -18.28
CA ASP A 21 6.98 -19.57 -19.08
C ASP A 21 7.08 -20.84 -18.23
N HIS A 22 6.03 -21.66 -18.24
CA HIS A 22 6.03 -22.95 -17.57
C HIS A 22 7.11 -23.85 -18.23
N PRO A 23 7.81 -24.71 -17.47
CA PRO A 23 8.86 -25.58 -18.03
C PRO A 23 8.42 -26.46 -19.20
N SER A 24 7.11 -26.73 -19.33
CA SER A 24 6.52 -27.47 -20.45
C SER A 24 6.29 -26.63 -21.72
N GLY A 25 6.60 -25.32 -21.70
CA GLY A 25 6.54 -24.41 -22.85
C GLY A 25 5.14 -24.00 -23.34
N ALA A 26 4.08 -24.64 -22.87
CA ALA A 26 2.72 -24.44 -23.37
C ALA A 26 1.87 -23.40 -22.60
N VAL A 27 2.31 -23.00 -21.40
CA VAL A 27 1.52 -22.16 -20.48
C VAL A 27 2.43 -21.14 -19.83
N ARG A 28 1.93 -19.92 -19.58
CA ARG A 28 2.62 -18.93 -18.74
C ARG A 28 2.00 -18.94 -17.34
N VAL A 29 2.84 -18.96 -16.31
CA VAL A 29 2.42 -18.91 -14.92
C VAL A 29 2.60 -17.48 -14.40
N GLN A 30 1.56 -16.97 -13.75
CA GLN A 30 1.64 -15.69 -13.05
C GLN A 30 2.37 -15.90 -11.72
N LYS A 31 3.44 -15.15 -11.50
CA LYS A 31 4.16 -15.04 -10.23
C LYS A 31 4.09 -13.62 -9.70
N ALA A 32 4.38 -13.45 -8.42
CA ALA A 32 4.50 -12.15 -7.81
C ALA A 32 5.77 -12.09 -6.95
N LEU A 33 6.50 -10.98 -7.04
CA LEU A 33 7.57 -10.62 -6.13
C LEU A 33 7.08 -9.48 -5.24
N ALA A 34 7.24 -9.63 -3.93
CA ALA A 34 6.83 -8.61 -2.97
C ALA A 34 7.96 -8.28 -2.00
N VAL A 35 8.00 -7.03 -1.58
CA VAL A 35 8.84 -6.56 -0.48
C VAL A 35 7.94 -5.85 0.53
N ILE A 36 8.21 -6.10 1.81
CA ILE A 36 7.42 -5.57 2.93
C ILE A 36 8.38 -4.94 3.91
N GLY A 37 8.02 -3.77 4.44
CA GLY A 37 8.77 -3.09 5.48
C GLY A 37 7.86 -2.30 6.42
N THR A 38 8.44 -1.82 7.51
CA THR A 38 7.73 -1.04 8.55
C THR A 38 7.62 0.44 8.22
N GLN A 39 8.18 0.89 7.10
CA GLN A 39 8.20 2.29 6.68
C GLN A 39 7.49 2.45 5.33
N PRO A 40 6.77 3.56 5.10
CA PRO A 40 6.00 3.84 3.89
C PRO A 40 6.88 4.21 2.68
N LEU A 41 7.85 3.36 2.33
CA LEU A 41 8.86 3.60 1.29
C LEU A 41 8.46 2.96 -0.05
N TRP A 42 7.23 3.19 -0.52
CA TRP A 42 6.69 2.54 -1.72
C TRP A 42 7.51 2.75 -2.99
N GLY A 43 8.01 3.97 -3.22
CA GLY A 43 8.85 4.29 -4.35
C GLY A 43 10.16 3.51 -4.33
N ALA A 44 10.78 3.41 -3.15
CA ALA A 44 11.98 2.61 -2.96
C ALA A 44 11.73 1.12 -3.16
N PHE A 45 10.66 0.59 -2.55
CA PHE A 45 10.24 -0.80 -2.72
C PHE A 45 10.00 -1.16 -4.19
N HIS A 46 9.29 -0.30 -4.92
CA HIS A 46 9.03 -0.52 -6.34
C HIS A 46 10.32 -0.45 -7.18
N ALA A 47 11.19 0.52 -6.92
CA ALA A 47 12.49 0.64 -7.60
C ALA A 47 13.38 -0.59 -7.36
N PHE A 48 13.42 -1.09 -6.12
CA PHE A 48 14.13 -2.31 -5.75
C PHE A 48 13.59 -3.54 -6.49
N LEU A 49 12.27 -3.77 -6.45
CA LEU A 49 11.65 -4.90 -7.14
C LEU A 49 11.90 -4.84 -8.66
N CYS A 50 11.86 -3.63 -9.25
CA CYS A 50 12.19 -3.41 -10.65
C CYS A 50 13.65 -3.74 -10.97
N ALA A 51 14.61 -3.33 -10.12
CA ALA A 51 16.02 -3.67 -10.29
C ALA A 51 16.24 -5.19 -10.20
N LEU A 52 15.59 -5.84 -9.22
CA LEU A 52 15.63 -7.29 -9.03
C LEU A 52 15.08 -8.03 -10.27
N CYS A 53 13.93 -7.60 -10.80
CA CYS A 53 13.33 -8.19 -12.00
C CYS A 53 14.20 -8.00 -13.25
N ARG A 54 14.84 -6.84 -13.43
CA ARG A 54 15.76 -6.63 -14.57
C ARG A 54 17.02 -7.49 -14.44
N SER A 55 17.50 -7.67 -13.23
CA SER A 55 18.61 -8.59 -12.94
C SER A 55 18.21 -10.06 -13.15
N ALA A 56 16.92 -10.38 -13.27
CA ALA A 56 16.45 -11.75 -13.52
C ALA A 56 17.05 -12.35 -14.79
N TYR A 57 17.27 -11.51 -15.80
CA TYR A 57 17.85 -11.84 -17.10
C TYR A 57 19.39 -11.84 -17.12
N SER A 58 20.05 -11.39 -16.05
CA SER A 58 21.50 -11.50 -15.88
C SER A 58 21.86 -12.79 -15.14
N ALA A 59 22.80 -13.58 -15.68
CA ALA A 59 23.26 -14.81 -15.06
C ALA A 59 24.15 -14.53 -13.82
N GLY A 60 23.94 -15.27 -12.72
CA GLY A 60 24.86 -15.33 -11.57
C GLY A 60 24.33 -14.80 -10.22
N LYS A 61 25.23 -14.73 -9.21
CA LYS A 61 24.99 -14.33 -7.79
C LYS A 61 24.56 -12.86 -7.58
N ALA A 62 24.23 -12.14 -8.65
CA ALA A 62 23.93 -10.71 -8.61
C ALA A 62 22.60 -10.44 -7.88
N LYS A 63 21.64 -11.37 -7.95
CA LYS A 63 20.30 -11.23 -7.37
C LYS A 63 20.35 -11.27 -5.84
N GLU A 64 21.04 -12.25 -5.30
CA GLU A 64 21.23 -12.42 -3.86
C GLU A 64 21.98 -11.23 -3.27
N ARG A 65 22.97 -10.69 -4.00
CA ARG A 65 23.67 -9.49 -3.56
C ARG A 65 22.76 -8.25 -3.51
N LEU A 66 21.87 -8.07 -4.49
CA LEU A 66 20.88 -6.98 -4.46
C LEU A 66 19.94 -7.12 -3.26
N VAL A 67 19.46 -8.33 -2.98
CA VAL A 67 18.60 -8.61 -1.82
C VAL A 67 19.34 -8.32 -0.51
N VAL A 68 20.55 -8.85 -0.33
CA VAL A 68 21.35 -8.63 0.89
C VAL A 68 21.67 -7.15 1.08
N ASN A 69 22.05 -6.46 0.00
CA ASN A 69 22.35 -5.03 0.06
C ASN A 69 21.12 -4.23 0.51
N PHE A 70 19.96 -4.47 -0.12
CA PHE A 70 18.74 -3.71 0.20
C PHE A 70 18.15 -4.04 1.58
N VAL A 71 18.13 -5.32 1.95
CA VAL A 71 17.43 -5.78 3.17
C VAL A 71 18.31 -5.71 4.41
N ALA A 72 19.60 -6.03 4.29
CA ALA A 72 20.48 -6.23 5.45
C ALA A 72 21.57 -5.15 5.59
N GLU A 73 22.11 -4.64 4.47
CA GLU A 73 23.25 -3.71 4.52
C GLU A 73 22.84 -2.23 4.42
N THR A 74 21.65 -1.97 3.87
CA THR A 74 21.11 -0.62 3.74
C THR A 74 20.49 -0.17 5.06
N PRO A 75 21.03 0.87 5.72
CA PRO A 75 20.39 1.41 6.91
C PRO A 75 19.14 2.21 6.53
N LEU A 76 18.13 2.16 7.41
CA LEU A 76 17.03 3.10 7.34
C LEU A 76 17.57 4.53 7.55
N PRO A 77 17.16 5.53 6.74
CA PRO A 77 17.57 6.90 6.97
C PRO A 77 17.23 7.36 8.40
N PRO A 78 18.14 8.05 9.11
CA PRO A 78 17.79 8.80 10.31
C PRO A 78 16.64 9.80 10.05
N PRO A 79 15.83 10.17 11.07
CA PRO A 79 14.81 11.21 10.90
C PRO A 79 15.41 12.51 10.36
N GLY A 80 14.75 13.12 9.37
CA GLY A 80 15.21 14.33 8.68
C GLY A 80 16.25 14.10 7.57
N SER A 81 16.62 12.85 7.29
CA SER A 81 17.67 12.53 6.31
C SER A 81 17.14 11.78 5.09
N THR A 82 18.00 11.69 4.07
CA THR A 82 17.74 10.97 2.82
C THR A 82 18.94 10.08 2.50
N VAL A 83 18.69 8.83 2.12
CA VAL A 83 19.69 7.88 1.64
C VAL A 83 19.38 7.58 0.17
N SER A 84 20.40 7.61 -0.68
CA SER A 84 20.29 7.23 -2.09
C SER A 84 21.17 6.01 -2.37
N LEU A 85 20.60 4.98 -2.98
CA LEU A 85 21.28 3.76 -3.38
C LEU A 85 21.26 3.62 -4.89
N TYR A 86 22.39 3.19 -5.45
CA TYR A 86 22.48 2.81 -6.86
C TYR A 86 22.39 1.29 -6.96
N LEU A 87 21.32 0.80 -7.58
CA LEU A 87 21.08 -0.63 -7.77
C LEU A 87 21.33 -1.00 -9.24
N PRO A 88 22.43 -1.68 -9.60
CA PRO A 88 22.62 -2.18 -10.96
C PRO A 88 21.52 -3.19 -11.32
N PRO A 89 21.01 -3.24 -12.57
CA PRO A 89 21.35 -2.40 -13.73
C PRO A 89 20.50 -1.12 -13.84
N ALA A 90 19.74 -0.74 -12.80
CA ALA A 90 18.86 0.42 -12.85
C ALA A 90 19.70 1.72 -12.90
N GLY A 91 19.48 2.53 -13.93
CA GLY A 91 20.17 3.82 -14.08
C GLY A 91 19.68 4.91 -13.13
N THR A 92 18.56 4.69 -12.44
CA THR A 92 17.96 5.66 -11.52
C THR A 92 18.28 5.29 -10.06
N PRO A 93 18.78 6.23 -9.24
CA PRO A 93 19.01 5.97 -7.83
C PRO A 93 17.68 5.70 -7.11
N LEU A 94 17.68 4.68 -6.26
CA LEU A 94 16.63 4.43 -5.29
C LEU A 94 16.82 5.43 -4.14
N VAL A 95 15.83 6.26 -3.89
CA VAL A 95 15.87 7.30 -2.84
C VAL A 95 14.93 6.91 -1.71
N MET A 96 15.45 6.86 -0.48
CA MET A 96 14.64 6.70 0.73
C MET A 96 14.74 7.98 1.56
N ARG A 97 13.58 8.52 1.94
CA ARG A 97 13.49 9.73 2.73
C ARG A 97 12.83 9.41 4.05
N ARG A 98 13.31 9.99 5.14
CA ARG A 98 12.62 9.95 6.43
C ARG A 98 12.41 11.37 6.91
N PRO A 99 11.17 11.90 6.91
CA PRO A 99 10.89 13.24 7.41
C PRO A 99 11.33 13.42 8.86
N ALA A 100 11.64 14.67 9.23
CA ALA A 100 11.87 15.02 10.62
C ALA A 100 10.54 14.95 11.41
N PRO A 101 10.56 14.75 12.75
CA PRO A 101 9.34 14.63 13.56
C PRO A 101 8.39 15.84 13.48
N ASN A 102 8.91 17.01 13.13
CA ASN A 102 8.17 18.27 12.98
C ASN A 102 7.81 18.60 11.52
N GLN A 103 7.97 17.65 10.60
CA GLN A 103 7.57 17.78 9.20
C GLN A 103 6.32 16.94 8.93
N LEU A 104 5.68 17.22 7.78
CA LEU A 104 4.61 16.38 7.27
C LEU A 104 5.09 14.92 7.15
N PRO A 105 4.19 13.95 7.38
CA PRO A 105 4.51 12.54 7.25
C PRO A 105 4.93 12.23 5.81
N LEU A 106 5.73 11.17 5.64
CA LEU A 106 6.12 10.75 4.30
C LEU A 106 4.90 10.22 3.57
N MET A 107 4.44 10.97 2.58
CA MET A 107 3.46 10.50 1.60
C MET A 107 4.21 10.10 0.32
N ASP A 108 4.80 8.91 0.33
CA ASP A 108 5.55 8.38 -0.82
C ASP A 108 4.62 7.90 -1.96
N ILE A 109 3.31 7.98 -1.74
CA ILE A 109 2.26 7.85 -2.74
C ILE A 109 1.87 9.26 -3.20
N PRO A 110 1.80 9.53 -4.53
CA PRO A 110 1.42 10.84 -5.02
C PRO A 110 -0.01 11.19 -4.60
N VAL A 111 -0.18 12.28 -3.85
CA VAL A 111 -1.50 12.78 -3.42
C VAL A 111 -2.45 12.98 -4.59
N ARG A 112 -1.94 13.37 -5.77
CA ARG A 112 -2.76 13.50 -6.99
C ARG A 112 -3.58 12.24 -7.33
N ARG A 113 -3.13 11.05 -6.92
CA ARG A 113 -3.84 9.79 -7.19
C ARG A 113 -5.27 9.80 -6.65
N ILE A 114 -5.52 10.40 -5.47
CA ILE A 114 -6.88 10.45 -4.94
C ILE A 114 -7.78 11.35 -5.79
N PHE A 115 -7.25 12.45 -6.31
CA PHE A 115 -7.98 13.39 -7.15
C PHE A 115 -8.12 12.92 -8.61
N GLU A 116 -7.32 11.92 -9.01
CA GLU A 116 -7.52 11.21 -10.27
C GLU A 116 -8.73 10.25 -10.19
N GLN A 117 -9.14 9.80 -9.00
CA GLN A 117 -10.25 8.86 -8.80
C GLN A 117 -11.51 9.53 -8.23
N LEU A 118 -11.35 10.52 -7.35
CA LEU A 118 -12.44 11.15 -6.62
C LEU A 118 -12.49 12.67 -6.88
N GLN A 119 -13.70 13.19 -7.00
CA GLN A 119 -13.92 14.63 -7.02
C GLN A 119 -13.50 15.27 -5.67
N PRO A 120 -12.99 16.51 -5.67
CA PRO A 120 -12.57 17.18 -4.44
C PRO A 120 -13.62 17.18 -3.32
N GLU A 121 -14.89 17.31 -3.68
CA GLU A 121 -16.03 17.30 -2.75
C GLU A 121 -16.14 15.95 -2.02
N ASN A 122 -15.96 14.84 -2.75
CA ASN A 122 -15.96 13.51 -2.16
C ASN A 122 -14.74 13.30 -1.25
N VAL A 123 -13.57 13.85 -1.61
CA VAL A 123 -12.39 13.79 -0.74
C VAL A 123 -12.65 14.54 0.58
N VAL A 124 -13.30 15.70 0.53
CA VAL A 124 -13.68 16.45 1.75
C VAL A 124 -14.67 15.66 2.59
N LEU A 125 -15.70 15.06 1.99
CA LEU A 125 -16.67 14.22 2.72
C LEU A 125 -16.02 13.01 3.38
N LEU A 126 -15.04 12.39 2.72
CA LEU A 126 -14.29 11.29 3.32
C LEU A 126 -13.42 11.75 4.49
N VAL A 127 -12.70 12.86 4.32
CA VAL A 127 -11.93 13.45 5.43
C VAL A 127 -12.85 13.77 6.62
N GLU A 128 -14.02 14.36 6.39
CA GLU A 128 -15.03 14.60 7.42
C GLU A 128 -15.48 13.29 8.09
N ALA A 129 -15.82 12.27 7.31
CA ALA A 129 -16.23 10.97 7.83
C ALA A 129 -15.15 10.33 8.72
N LEU A 130 -13.87 10.46 8.35
CA LEU A 130 -12.76 9.95 9.14
C LEU A 130 -12.54 10.75 10.43
N LEU A 131 -12.68 12.07 10.38
CA LEU A 131 -12.62 12.93 11.57
C LEU A 131 -13.75 12.64 12.56
N LEU A 132 -14.91 12.24 12.06
CA LEU A 132 -16.06 11.81 12.85
C LEU A 132 -16.02 10.33 13.25
N GLU A 133 -14.91 9.64 12.98
CA GLU A 133 -14.72 8.21 13.27
C GLU A 133 -15.86 7.34 12.71
N ARG A 134 -16.33 7.63 11.50
CA ARG A 134 -17.37 6.83 10.83
C ARG A 134 -16.77 5.53 10.26
N ARG A 135 -17.65 4.56 10.01
CA ARG A 135 -17.33 3.32 9.28
C ARG A 135 -17.29 3.60 7.80
N VAL A 136 -16.13 3.44 7.17
CA VAL A 136 -15.91 3.67 5.74
C VAL A 136 -15.43 2.38 5.09
N ILE A 137 -16.09 1.97 4.01
CA ILE A 137 -15.69 0.86 3.14
C ILE A 137 -15.42 1.44 1.76
N MET A 138 -14.16 1.41 1.36
CA MET A 138 -13.74 1.68 -0.01
C MET A 138 -13.76 0.37 -0.79
N HIS A 139 -14.18 0.40 -2.04
CA HIS A 139 -14.10 -0.76 -2.92
C HIS A 139 -13.52 -0.40 -4.28
N SER A 140 -12.81 -1.35 -4.87
CA SER A 140 -12.20 -1.23 -6.19
C SER A 140 -11.78 -2.62 -6.67
N HIS A 141 -11.78 -2.83 -7.98
CA HIS A 141 -11.11 -3.99 -8.59
C HIS A 141 -9.57 -3.89 -8.56
N CYS A 142 -9.02 -2.72 -8.20
CA CYS A 142 -7.59 -2.46 -8.11
C CYS A 142 -7.14 -2.22 -6.66
N PHE A 143 -6.59 -3.27 -6.03
CA PHE A 143 -6.05 -3.21 -4.66
C PHE A 143 -4.98 -2.14 -4.42
N ALA A 144 -4.23 -1.76 -5.47
CA ALA A 144 -3.25 -0.69 -5.38
C ALA A 144 -3.91 0.68 -5.15
N LEU A 145 -5.08 0.92 -5.74
CA LEU A 145 -5.86 2.15 -5.54
C LEU A 145 -6.39 2.23 -4.11
N LEU A 146 -6.95 1.14 -3.57
CA LEU A 146 -7.47 1.13 -2.18
C LEU A 146 -6.40 1.53 -1.16
N SER A 147 -5.20 0.94 -1.28
CA SER A 147 -4.08 1.31 -0.41
C SER A 147 -3.61 2.75 -0.64
N ALA A 148 -3.59 3.21 -1.89
CA ALA A 148 -3.14 4.55 -2.24
C ALA A 148 -4.10 5.63 -1.73
N VAL A 149 -5.40 5.47 -1.95
CA VAL A 149 -6.44 6.38 -1.49
C VAL A 149 -6.50 6.39 0.03
N GLY A 150 -6.53 5.20 0.67
CA GLY A 150 -6.55 5.08 2.12
C GLY A 150 -5.37 5.75 2.82
N GLU A 151 -4.14 5.50 2.36
CA GLU A 151 -2.94 6.14 2.93
C GLU A 151 -2.91 7.64 2.65
N THR A 152 -3.42 8.09 1.50
CA THR A 152 -3.53 9.51 1.20
C THR A 152 -4.50 10.19 2.17
N LEU A 153 -5.69 9.62 2.37
CA LEU A 153 -6.68 10.12 3.32
C LEU A 153 -6.12 10.19 4.75
N LEU A 154 -5.48 9.11 5.22
CA LEU A 154 -4.85 9.11 6.55
C LEU A 154 -3.72 10.15 6.67
N GLY A 155 -2.95 10.37 5.59
CA GLY A 155 -1.93 11.42 5.54
C GLY A 155 -2.51 12.83 5.61
N LEU A 156 -3.67 13.07 5.00
CA LEU A 156 -4.38 14.36 5.06
C LEU A 156 -4.91 14.69 6.46
N LEU A 157 -5.07 13.70 7.33
CA LEU A 157 -5.50 13.90 8.71
C LEU A 157 -4.39 14.37 9.66
N TRP A 158 -3.13 14.41 9.20
CA TRP A 158 -2.02 14.86 10.05
C TRP A 158 -2.31 16.26 10.66
N PRO A 159 -2.05 16.48 11.96
CA PRO A 159 -1.36 15.60 12.92
C PRO A 159 -2.28 14.63 13.69
N LEU A 160 -3.56 14.55 13.35
CA LEU A 160 -4.53 13.69 14.00
C LEU A 160 -4.24 12.21 13.68
N ARG A 161 -4.55 11.35 14.66
CA ARG A 161 -4.43 9.90 14.53
C ARG A 161 -5.81 9.29 14.72
N PRO A 162 -6.45 8.80 13.65
CA PRO A 162 -7.74 8.13 13.79
C PRO A 162 -7.61 6.92 14.72
N ALA A 163 -8.57 6.74 15.63
CA ALA A 163 -8.67 5.50 16.41
C ALA A 163 -9.28 4.34 15.60
N ALA A 164 -9.82 4.65 14.41
CA ALA A 164 -10.45 3.69 13.52
C ALA A 164 -9.47 2.59 13.07
N VAL A 165 -9.97 1.36 13.00
CA VAL A 165 -9.23 0.22 12.45
C VAL A 165 -9.02 0.43 10.96
N TYR A 166 -7.77 0.38 10.49
CA TYR A 166 -7.46 0.53 9.07
C TYR A 166 -6.97 -0.78 8.47
N VAL A 167 -7.72 -1.30 7.49
CA VAL A 167 -7.37 -2.49 6.71
C VAL A 167 -7.72 -2.22 5.24
N PRO A 168 -6.78 -1.68 4.44
CA PRO A 168 -7.08 -1.28 3.07
C PRO A 168 -7.30 -2.45 2.11
N LEU A 169 -7.04 -3.69 2.55
CA LEU A 169 -7.30 -4.91 1.81
C LEU A 169 -7.82 -5.97 2.77
N LEU A 170 -9.13 -6.08 2.86
CA LEU A 170 -9.81 -7.09 3.66
C LEU A 170 -10.04 -8.33 2.79
N PRO A 171 -9.42 -9.48 3.12
CA PRO A 171 -9.66 -10.72 2.40
C PRO A 171 -11.13 -11.14 2.46
N ASN A 172 -11.61 -11.83 1.42
CA ASN A 172 -12.99 -12.35 1.37
C ASN A 172 -13.35 -13.25 2.56
N ALA A 173 -12.39 -14.01 3.09
CA ALA A 173 -12.59 -14.83 4.28
C ALA A 173 -12.89 -14.01 5.55
N LEU A 174 -12.56 -12.71 5.57
CA LEU A 174 -12.73 -11.81 6.70
C LEU A 174 -13.80 -10.74 6.44
N VAL A 175 -14.64 -10.89 5.42
CA VAL A 175 -15.67 -9.90 5.08
C VAL A 175 -16.70 -9.70 6.21
N ASP A 176 -16.87 -10.69 7.08
CA ASP A 176 -17.75 -10.60 8.24
C ASP A 176 -17.30 -9.48 9.23
N PHE A 177 -16.03 -9.03 9.15
CA PHE A 177 -15.53 -7.86 9.91
C PHE A 177 -16.19 -6.54 9.48
N CYS A 178 -16.84 -6.47 8.32
CA CYS A 178 -17.59 -5.30 7.89
C CYS A 178 -18.79 -5.00 8.82
N GLY A 179 -19.26 -5.97 9.61
CA GLY A 179 -20.29 -5.79 10.64
C GLY A 179 -19.75 -5.30 11.98
N ALA A 180 -18.46 -4.97 12.09
CA ALA A 180 -17.88 -4.52 13.34
C ALA A 180 -18.52 -3.21 13.86
N PRO A 181 -18.84 -3.11 15.16
CA PRO A 181 -19.50 -1.93 15.71
C PRO A 181 -18.53 -0.76 15.92
N MET A 182 -17.21 -0.99 15.89
CA MET A 182 -16.22 0.07 16.02
C MET A 182 -16.00 0.86 14.71
N PRO A 183 -15.47 2.10 14.78
CA PRO A 183 -14.98 2.83 13.62
C PRO A 183 -13.93 2.04 12.84
N PHE A 184 -14.01 2.07 11.51
CA PHE A 184 -13.03 1.44 10.64
C PHE A 184 -12.94 2.12 9.28
N VAL A 185 -11.84 1.87 8.60
CA VAL A 185 -11.59 2.17 7.20
C VAL A 185 -11.13 0.88 6.54
N LEU A 186 -12.02 0.26 5.77
CA LEU A 186 -11.77 -1.01 5.11
C LEU A 186 -11.69 -0.82 3.60
N GLY A 187 -10.84 -1.59 2.94
CA GLY A 187 -10.84 -1.72 1.48
C GLY A 187 -11.22 -3.14 1.09
N ILE A 188 -12.20 -3.30 0.20
CA ILE A 188 -12.66 -4.61 -0.29
C ILE A 188 -12.61 -4.67 -1.82
N ASP A 189 -12.63 -5.89 -2.36
CA ASP A 189 -12.87 -6.07 -3.80
C ASP A 189 -14.31 -5.65 -4.14
N SER A 190 -14.50 -4.98 -5.28
CA SER A 190 -15.84 -4.53 -5.74
C SER A 190 -16.84 -5.69 -5.88
N ASP A 191 -16.38 -6.92 -6.16
CA ASP A 191 -17.24 -8.12 -6.21
C ASP A 191 -17.83 -8.50 -4.84
N MET A 192 -17.23 -8.02 -3.75
CA MET A 192 -17.64 -8.33 -2.37
C MET A 192 -18.66 -7.33 -1.80
N VAL A 193 -18.93 -6.20 -2.48
CA VAL A 193 -19.76 -5.10 -1.96
C VAL A 193 -21.13 -5.58 -1.50
N ARG A 194 -21.84 -6.34 -2.32
CA ARG A 194 -23.18 -6.86 -1.98
C ARG A 194 -23.18 -7.70 -0.71
N ARG A 195 -22.11 -8.50 -0.50
CA ARG A 195 -21.97 -9.32 0.70
C ARG A 195 -21.68 -8.41 1.90
N ALA A 196 -20.76 -7.45 1.76
CA ALA A 196 -20.44 -6.50 2.82
C ALA A 196 -21.67 -5.69 3.27
N GLU A 197 -22.45 -5.14 2.32
CA GLU A 197 -23.68 -4.39 2.60
C GLU A 197 -24.69 -5.17 3.45
N SER A 198 -24.81 -6.49 3.23
CA SER A 198 -25.73 -7.33 4.00
C SER A 198 -25.34 -7.55 5.46
N MET A 199 -24.10 -7.19 5.84
CA MET A 199 -23.55 -7.40 7.18
C MET A 199 -23.28 -6.10 7.93
N CYS A 200 -23.22 -4.98 7.22
CA CYS A 200 -22.84 -3.69 7.78
C CYS A 200 -23.94 -3.08 8.65
N GLU A 201 -23.50 -2.35 9.67
CA GLU A 201 -24.36 -1.47 10.45
C GLU A 201 -24.89 -0.30 9.60
N PRO A 202 -26.07 0.25 9.93
CA PRO A 202 -26.58 1.48 9.31
C PRO A 202 -25.55 2.61 9.38
N HIS A 203 -25.56 3.48 8.36
CA HIS A 203 -24.63 4.61 8.21
C HIS A 203 -23.17 4.25 7.90
N THR A 204 -22.88 3.00 7.56
CA THR A 204 -21.60 2.64 6.92
C THR A 204 -21.52 3.31 5.54
N LEU A 205 -20.44 4.03 5.28
CA LEU A 205 -20.22 4.72 4.02
C LEU A 205 -19.51 3.79 3.05
N PHE A 206 -20.14 3.53 1.91
CA PHE A 206 -19.54 2.80 0.80
C PHE A 206 -19.02 3.80 -0.24
N VAL A 207 -17.81 3.56 -0.71
CA VAL A 207 -17.09 4.48 -1.60
C VAL A 207 -16.51 3.67 -2.75
N ASP A 208 -17.01 3.93 -3.94
CA ASP A 208 -16.43 3.40 -5.18
C ASP A 208 -15.19 4.21 -5.55
N ILE A 209 -14.08 3.53 -5.85
CA ILE A 209 -12.80 4.13 -6.21
C ILE A 209 -12.46 3.87 -7.69
N ASP A 210 -13.26 3.06 -8.41
CA ASP A 210 -13.06 2.75 -9.83
C ASP A 210 -13.55 3.85 -10.81
#